data_AF-A0A1V3MW54-F1
#
_entry.id   AF-A0A1V3MW54-F1
#
_cell.length_a   1.000
_cell.length_b   1.000
_cell.length_c   1.000
_cell.angle_alpha   90.00
_cell.angle_beta   90.00
_cell.angle_gamma   90.00
#
_symmetry.space_group_name_H-M   'P 1'
#
loop_
_entity.id
_entity.type
_entity.pdbx_description
1 polymer ?
#
loop_
_entity_poly.entity_id
_entity_poly.type
_entity_poly.pdbx_seq_one_letter_code
_entity_poly.pdbx_strand_id
1 'polypeptide(L)'
;MIMKAIQHFLLLIVLSTLGNLVHGQDEIKFTPAFRSSDVVATEGAINSLKNKFKAQTKVSTYFSDQATRFLLVINPTKLAIQTTGGQVMIKYNLQFELYDLLADQIFHSFAVTTAGVGKTEPIAFAVAVDRLNFRNELFKSEMEEGISKLLSYYEQNCERILTKAALLKDTQQYPEAFAQLSLMPNLANSPCLERYDAIFTQLWKEYSKHHCENIISQANLLWAADPSKEGATAVATFLQGLDLNGRCHDSFQQLINRIREKLMNDEFDEKEFRRMIISGEIEIEKSKLNAISKITSAYYNSLVSDNYIIVD
;
A
#
# COMPACT_ATOMS: atom_id res chain seq x y z
N MET A 1 35.77 17.12 -24.62
CA MET A 1 35.93 16.46 -23.31
C MET A 1 34.90 16.95 -22.27
N ILE A 2 33.64 17.17 -22.68
CA ILE A 2 32.53 17.66 -21.81
C ILE A 2 31.26 16.78 -21.96
N MET A 3 31.34 15.69 -22.72
CA MET A 3 30.17 14.83 -23.05
C MET A 3 30.22 13.45 -22.37
N LYS A 4 30.99 13.32 -21.28
CA LYS A 4 31.03 12.10 -20.44
C LYS A 4 30.59 12.33 -18.99
N ALA A 5 30.28 13.56 -18.60
CA ALA A 5 29.88 13.89 -17.22
C ALA A 5 28.34 13.94 -17.00
N ILE A 6 27.53 13.98 -18.07
CA ILE A 6 26.06 14.12 -17.95
C ILE A 6 25.35 12.75 -17.89
N GLN A 7 26.00 11.68 -18.34
CA GLN A 7 25.40 10.34 -18.37
C GLN A 7 25.56 9.55 -17.06
N HIS A 8 26.32 10.07 -16.09
CA HIS A 8 26.39 9.51 -14.72
C HIS A 8 25.61 10.35 -13.71
N PHE A 9 25.16 11.54 -14.07
CA PHE A 9 24.35 12.38 -13.18
C PHE A 9 22.85 12.03 -13.24
N LEU A 10 22.35 11.55 -14.40
CA LEU A 10 20.99 11.05 -14.52
C LEU A 10 20.77 9.65 -13.90
N LEU A 11 21.82 8.85 -13.70
CA LEU A 11 21.73 7.54 -13.05
C LEU A 11 21.74 7.64 -11.52
N LEU A 12 22.29 8.74 -10.97
CA LEU A 12 22.34 8.99 -9.53
C LEU A 12 21.09 9.70 -8.99
N ILE A 13 20.34 10.41 -9.83
CA ILE A 13 19.07 11.06 -9.41
C ILE A 13 17.93 10.04 -9.30
N VAL A 14 17.99 8.91 -10.01
CA VAL A 14 16.99 7.83 -9.88
C VAL A 14 17.21 6.98 -8.62
N LEU A 15 18.44 6.86 -8.10
CA LEU A 15 18.66 6.18 -6.82
C LEU A 15 18.32 7.04 -5.60
N SER A 16 18.37 8.38 -5.68
CA SER A 16 18.05 9.24 -4.54
C SER A 16 16.57 9.61 -4.43
N THR A 17 15.80 9.56 -5.51
CA THR A 17 14.33 9.67 -5.43
C THR A 17 13.64 8.35 -5.10
N LEU A 18 14.35 7.21 -5.24
CA LEU A 18 13.97 5.93 -4.65
C LEU A 18 14.26 5.86 -3.14
N GLY A 19 15.02 6.79 -2.56
CA GLY A 19 15.27 6.82 -1.11
C GLY A 19 14.01 6.88 -0.25
N ASN A 20 12.88 7.32 -0.82
CA ASN A 20 11.57 7.32 -0.17
C ASN A 20 10.58 6.28 -0.72
N LEU A 21 11.02 5.39 -1.64
CA LEU A 21 10.23 4.30 -2.22
C LEU A 21 10.78 2.91 -1.83
N VAL A 22 11.87 2.85 -1.04
CA VAL A 22 12.52 1.58 -0.64
C VAL A 22 11.87 0.93 0.59
N HIS A 23 11.01 1.64 1.32
CA HIS A 23 10.25 1.06 2.42
C HIS A 23 8.82 0.81 1.93
N GLY A 24 8.47 -0.45 1.64
CA GLY A 24 7.09 -0.88 1.34
C GLY A 24 6.13 -0.76 2.54
N GLN A 25 6.36 0.21 3.41
CA GLN A 25 5.59 0.49 4.61
C GLN A 25 4.65 1.66 4.35
N ASP A 26 3.39 1.54 4.74
CA ASP A 26 2.44 2.64 4.64
C ASP A 26 2.84 3.77 5.59
N GLU A 27 2.82 5.01 5.11
CA GLU A 27 2.81 6.17 5.99
C GLU A 27 1.58 6.13 6.90
N ILE A 28 1.73 6.55 8.16
CA ILE A 28 0.60 6.67 9.09
C ILE A 28 -0.21 7.91 8.71
N LYS A 29 -1.07 7.73 7.72
CA LYS A 29 -2.10 8.67 7.30
C LYS A 29 -3.45 7.99 7.31
N PHE A 30 -4.46 8.70 7.79
CA PHE A 30 -5.81 8.20 7.95
C PHE A 30 -6.68 8.61 6.76
N THR A 31 -7.42 7.65 6.21
CA THR A 31 -8.56 7.90 5.33
C THR A 31 -9.83 7.97 6.17
N PRO A 32 -10.61 9.04 6.11
CA PRO A 32 -11.88 9.11 6.81
C PRO A 32 -12.89 8.12 6.21
N ALA A 33 -13.60 7.40 7.07
CA ALA A 33 -14.62 6.45 6.68
C ALA A 33 -15.87 6.63 7.54
N PHE A 34 -17.04 6.46 6.94
CA PHE A 34 -18.30 6.57 7.64
C PHE A 34 -18.96 5.21 7.77
N ARG A 35 -19.28 4.81 9.00
CA ARG A 35 -19.98 3.56 9.33
C ARG A 35 -21.35 3.91 9.90
N SER A 36 -22.46 3.54 9.27
CA SER A 36 -23.77 3.46 9.98
C SER A 36 -24.86 2.76 9.15
N SER A 37 -25.54 1.81 9.79
CA SER A 37 -26.84 1.27 9.37
C SER A 37 -28.03 2.02 10.01
N ASP A 38 -27.80 2.75 11.11
CA ASP A 38 -28.86 3.21 12.02
C ASP A 38 -29.21 4.70 11.85
N VAL A 39 -28.41 5.43 11.07
CA VAL A 39 -28.65 6.85 10.76
C VAL A 39 -28.95 7.02 9.28
N VAL A 40 -30.21 7.38 8.98
CA VAL A 40 -30.63 7.78 7.63
C VAL A 40 -30.08 9.17 7.33
N ALA A 41 -28.95 9.22 6.62
CA ALA A 41 -28.32 10.45 6.18
C ALA A 41 -28.81 10.84 4.77
N THR A 42 -28.97 12.13 4.51
CA THR A 42 -29.13 12.63 3.14
C THR A 42 -27.79 12.62 2.41
N GLU A 43 -27.78 12.53 1.08
CA GLU A 43 -26.57 12.72 0.28
C GLU A 43 -25.87 14.06 0.61
N GLY A 44 -26.65 15.11 0.86
CA GLY A 44 -26.12 16.42 1.28
C GLY A 44 -25.38 16.37 2.62
N ALA A 45 -25.92 15.64 3.62
CA ALA A 45 -25.26 15.47 4.92
C ALA A 45 -23.95 14.67 4.78
N ILE A 46 -23.97 13.59 3.98
CA ILE A 46 -22.78 12.80 3.68
C ILE A 46 -21.73 13.71 3.00
N ASN A 47 -22.12 14.45 1.96
CA ASN A 47 -21.23 15.36 1.24
C ASN A 47 -20.68 16.50 2.13
N SER A 48 -21.48 17.06 3.05
CA SER A 48 -21.01 18.06 4.02
C SER A 48 -19.93 17.48 4.92
N LEU A 49 -20.16 16.26 5.45
CA LEU A 49 -19.16 15.53 6.22
C LEU A 49 -17.90 15.27 5.39
N LYS A 50 -18.07 14.80 4.14
CA LYS A 50 -16.96 14.55 3.20
C LYS A 50 -16.10 15.81 3.02
N ASN A 51 -16.74 16.95 2.74
CA ASN A 51 -16.04 18.21 2.53
C ASN A 51 -15.32 18.72 3.78
N LYS A 52 -15.89 18.51 4.98
CA LYS A 52 -15.23 18.84 6.24
C LYS A 52 -13.97 18.00 6.46
N PHE A 53 -13.98 16.73 6.06
CA PHE A 53 -12.80 15.86 6.09
C PHE A 53 -11.75 16.21 5.04
N LYS A 54 -12.17 16.47 3.79
CA LYS A 54 -11.27 17.01 2.75
C LYS A 54 -10.61 18.32 3.16
N ALA A 55 -11.29 19.13 3.98
CA ALA A 55 -10.68 20.33 4.54
C ALA A 55 -9.61 20.04 5.61
N GLN A 56 -9.60 18.84 6.23
CA GLN A 56 -8.55 18.40 7.16
C GLN A 56 -7.34 17.80 6.44
N THR A 57 -7.53 17.10 5.32
CA THR A 57 -6.41 16.56 4.51
C THR A 57 -5.42 17.64 4.07
N LYS A 58 -5.91 18.87 3.87
CA LYS A 58 -5.09 20.02 3.45
C LYS A 58 -4.32 20.71 4.57
N VAL A 59 -4.67 20.46 5.83
CA VAL A 59 -4.21 21.26 6.99
C VAL A 59 -3.48 20.42 8.03
N SER A 60 -3.76 19.12 8.08
CA SER A 60 -3.11 18.19 9.00
C SER A 60 -2.22 17.21 8.25
N THR A 61 -1.10 16.85 8.85
CA THR A 61 -0.15 15.86 8.32
C THR A 61 -0.64 14.42 8.48
N TYR A 62 -1.73 14.19 9.24
CA TYR A 62 -2.22 12.86 9.58
C TYR A 62 -3.25 12.32 8.59
N PHE A 63 -3.76 13.10 7.65
CA PHE A 63 -4.81 12.65 6.74
C PHE A 63 -4.30 12.49 5.31
N SER A 64 -4.86 11.51 4.60
CA SER A 64 -4.59 11.26 3.18
C SER A 64 -5.79 11.63 2.32
N ASP A 65 -5.54 12.10 1.11
CA ASP A 65 -6.55 12.27 0.06
C ASP A 65 -6.73 11.00 -0.80
N GLN A 66 -5.88 9.99 -0.59
CA GLN A 66 -6.00 8.65 -1.15
C GLN A 66 -6.42 7.66 -0.06
N ALA A 67 -7.00 6.52 -0.46
CA ALA A 67 -7.27 5.40 0.44
C ALA A 67 -5.96 4.85 1.03
N THR A 68 -5.92 4.70 2.36
CA THR A 68 -4.80 4.14 3.10
C THR A 68 -5.26 2.96 3.95
N ARG A 69 -4.28 2.23 4.49
CA ARG A 69 -4.46 1.18 5.49
C ARG A 69 -5.19 1.65 6.75
N PHE A 70 -4.95 2.90 7.17
CA PHE A 70 -5.48 3.43 8.41
C PHE A 70 -6.75 4.22 8.15
N LEU A 71 -7.81 3.91 8.89
CA LEU A 71 -9.08 4.62 8.79
C LEU A 71 -9.33 5.46 10.05
N LEU A 72 -9.87 6.65 9.84
CA LEU A 72 -10.63 7.32 10.89
C LEU A 72 -12.11 7.03 10.64
N VAL A 73 -12.65 6.03 11.32
CA VAL A 73 -14.04 5.61 11.20
C VAL A 73 -14.91 6.49 12.08
N ILE A 74 -16.06 6.91 11.56
CA ILE A 74 -17.07 7.69 12.28
C ILE A 74 -18.35 6.89 12.30
N ASN A 75 -18.85 6.62 13.50
CA ASN A 75 -20.07 5.90 13.73
C ASN A 75 -21.07 6.77 14.52
N PRO A 76 -22.02 7.44 13.83
CA PRO A 76 -23.08 8.18 14.49
C PRO A 76 -24.15 7.24 15.06
N THR A 77 -24.55 7.50 16.31
CA THR A 77 -25.67 6.84 16.98
C THR A 77 -26.60 7.89 17.60
N LYS A 78 -27.90 7.61 17.67
CA LYS A 78 -28.89 8.50 18.28
C LYS A 78 -28.88 8.31 19.80
N LEU A 79 -28.60 9.37 20.56
CA LEU A 79 -28.65 9.36 22.03
C LEU A 79 -30.02 9.70 22.58
N ALA A 80 -30.69 10.69 21.98
CA ALA A 80 -32.00 11.16 22.43
C ALA A 80 -32.76 11.80 21.27
N ILE A 81 -34.08 11.61 21.28
CA ILE A 81 -35.01 12.16 20.29
C ILE A 81 -36.08 12.93 21.06
N GLN A 82 -36.33 14.18 20.67
CA GLN A 82 -37.40 15.01 21.22
C GLN A 82 -38.22 15.59 20.07
N THR A 83 -39.55 15.50 20.17
CA THR A 83 -40.46 15.99 19.13
C THR A 83 -41.38 17.04 19.71
N THR A 84 -41.29 18.27 19.19
CA THR A 84 -42.09 19.42 19.66
C THR A 84 -42.47 20.29 18.48
N GLY A 85 -43.76 20.65 18.36
CA GLY A 85 -44.21 21.64 17.36
C GLY A 85 -43.93 21.25 15.90
N GLY A 86 -43.96 19.96 15.56
CA GLY A 86 -43.66 19.47 14.21
C GLY A 86 -42.17 19.45 13.85
N GLN A 87 -41.28 19.66 14.83
CA GLN A 87 -39.84 19.49 14.67
C GLN A 87 -39.34 18.31 15.50
N VAL A 88 -38.26 17.70 15.01
CA VAL A 88 -37.51 16.65 15.71
C VAL A 88 -36.12 17.20 16.04
N MET A 89 -35.80 17.24 17.34
CA MET A 89 -34.45 17.43 17.84
C MET A 89 -33.82 16.07 18.11
N ILE A 90 -32.65 15.81 17.53
CA ILE A 90 -31.91 14.58 17.75
C ILE A 90 -30.53 14.94 18.29
N LYS A 91 -30.21 14.36 19.44
CA LYS A 91 -28.85 14.36 20.01
C LYS A 91 -28.14 13.11 19.48
N TYR A 92 -26.98 13.30 18.87
CA TYR A 92 -26.16 12.24 18.32
C TYR A 92 -24.89 12.07 19.15
N ASN A 93 -24.46 10.83 19.32
CA ASN A 93 -23.10 10.48 19.69
C ASN A 93 -22.34 10.12 18.42
N LEU A 94 -21.25 10.81 18.15
CA LEU A 94 -20.35 10.48 17.05
C LEU A 94 -19.14 9.76 17.64
N GLN A 95 -19.12 8.45 17.49
CA GLN A 95 -17.98 7.65 17.87
C GLN A 95 -16.93 7.72 16.75
N PHE A 96 -15.72 8.12 17.10
CA PHE A 96 -14.54 8.06 16.23
C PHE A 96 -13.70 6.85 16.61
N GLU A 97 -13.14 6.17 15.62
CA GLU A 97 -12.25 5.01 15.80
C GLU A 97 -11.06 5.15 14.85
N LEU A 98 -9.84 5.11 15.39
CA LEU A 98 -8.61 4.99 14.60
C LEU A 98 -8.36 3.50 14.39
N TYR A 99 -8.55 3.06 13.16
CA TYR A 99 -8.64 1.66 12.79
C TYR A 99 -7.57 1.31 11.75
N ASP A 100 -7.02 0.11 11.84
CA ASP A 100 -6.09 -0.44 10.86
C ASP A 100 -6.72 -1.63 10.15
N LEU A 101 -6.90 -1.50 8.84
CA LEU A 101 -7.53 -2.51 7.99
C LEU A 101 -6.74 -3.81 7.90
N LEU A 102 -5.40 -3.75 7.93
CA LEU A 102 -4.58 -4.96 7.80
C LEU A 102 -4.43 -5.71 9.11
N ALA A 103 -4.37 -4.97 10.22
CA ALA A 103 -4.29 -5.57 11.55
C ALA A 103 -5.66 -5.93 12.13
N ASP A 104 -6.75 -5.44 11.53
CA ASP A 104 -8.12 -5.54 12.06
C ASP A 104 -8.20 -5.08 13.51
N GLN A 105 -7.69 -3.87 13.77
CA GLN A 105 -7.53 -3.37 15.14
C GLN A 105 -7.89 -1.89 15.26
N ILE A 106 -8.69 -1.58 16.28
CA ILE A 106 -8.95 -0.21 16.74
C ILE A 106 -7.89 0.14 17.78
N PHE A 107 -7.10 1.17 17.51
CA PHE A 107 -6.04 1.64 18.41
C PHE A 107 -6.51 2.68 19.41
N HIS A 108 -7.51 3.45 19.01
CA HIS A 108 -8.03 4.52 19.81
C HIS A 108 -9.45 4.88 19.37
N SER A 109 -10.23 5.35 20.32
CA SER A 109 -11.62 5.68 20.09
C SER A 109 -12.03 6.81 21.02
N PHE A 110 -12.74 7.79 20.48
CA PHE A 110 -13.25 8.94 21.25
C PHE A 110 -14.60 9.36 20.71
N ALA A 111 -15.37 10.09 21.52
CA ALA A 111 -16.75 10.42 21.17
C ALA A 111 -17.02 11.92 21.26
N VAL A 112 -17.73 12.45 20.26
CA VAL A 112 -18.22 13.82 20.28
C VAL A 112 -19.73 13.81 20.21
N THR A 113 -20.37 14.52 21.12
CA THR A 113 -21.81 14.74 21.05
C THR A 113 -22.12 15.96 20.19
N THR A 114 -23.08 15.81 19.26
CA THR A 114 -23.68 16.92 18.52
C THR A 114 -25.20 16.81 18.58
N ALA A 115 -25.90 17.87 18.22
CA ALA A 115 -27.35 17.85 18.10
C ALA A 115 -27.80 18.68 16.91
N GLY A 116 -28.88 18.24 16.29
CA GLY A 116 -29.52 18.97 15.21
C GLY A 116 -31.04 18.95 15.35
N VAL A 117 -31.67 19.96 14.77
CA VAL A 117 -33.12 20.14 14.79
C VAL A 117 -33.60 20.25 13.36
N GLY A 118 -34.65 19.52 13.01
CA GLY A 118 -35.18 19.50 11.65
C GLY A 118 -36.64 19.06 11.59
N LYS A 119 -37.26 19.23 10.41
CA LYS A 119 -38.62 18.71 10.16
C LYS A 119 -38.66 17.17 10.05
N THR A 120 -37.52 16.55 9.77
CA THR A 120 -37.34 15.10 9.66
C THR A 120 -35.99 14.72 10.26
N GLU A 121 -35.81 13.44 10.60
CA GLU A 121 -34.53 12.96 11.14
C GLU A 121 -33.34 13.22 10.20
N PRO A 122 -33.43 12.99 8.87
CA PRO A 122 -32.30 13.26 7.97
C PRO A 122 -31.91 14.75 7.91
N ILE A 123 -32.88 15.66 8.06
CA ILE A 123 -32.60 17.11 8.15
C ILE A 123 -31.93 17.43 9.50
N ALA A 124 -32.42 16.85 10.60
CA ALA A 124 -31.80 17.01 11.90
C ALA A 124 -30.35 16.47 11.90
N PHE A 125 -30.08 15.36 11.22
CA PHE A 125 -28.72 14.84 11.04
C PHE A 125 -27.83 15.79 10.23
N ALA A 126 -28.32 16.32 9.10
CA ALA A 126 -27.59 17.30 8.29
C ALA A 126 -27.16 18.52 9.12
N VAL A 127 -28.08 19.08 9.92
CA VAL A 127 -27.78 20.20 10.84
C VAL A 127 -26.75 19.81 11.90
N ALA A 128 -26.82 18.58 12.42
CA ALA A 128 -25.86 18.09 13.41
C ALA A 128 -24.45 17.93 12.81
N VAL A 129 -24.35 17.45 11.57
CA VAL A 129 -23.10 17.33 10.79
C VAL A 129 -22.51 18.70 10.49
N ASP A 130 -23.32 19.67 10.07
CA ASP A 130 -22.86 21.03 9.76
C ASP A 130 -22.20 21.72 10.95
N ARG A 131 -22.64 21.39 12.18
CA ARG A 131 -22.07 21.88 13.43
C ARG A 131 -20.73 21.23 13.81
N LEU A 132 -20.35 20.14 13.16
CA LEU A 132 -19.07 19.49 13.44
C LEU A 132 -17.91 20.36 12.99
N ASN A 133 -16.96 20.52 13.89
CA ASN A 133 -15.72 21.23 13.65
C ASN A 133 -14.54 20.33 14.03
N PHE A 134 -13.81 19.83 13.04
CA PHE A 134 -12.62 19.01 13.25
C PHE A 134 -11.36 19.82 13.60
N ARG A 135 -11.42 21.16 13.54
CA ARG A 135 -10.31 22.05 13.89
C ARG A 135 -10.32 22.45 15.37
N ASN A 136 -10.89 21.63 16.24
CA ASN A 136 -10.97 21.90 17.66
C ASN A 136 -9.83 21.15 18.41
N GLU A 137 -9.44 21.68 19.56
CA GLU A 137 -8.32 21.13 20.35
C GLU A 137 -8.57 19.69 20.82
N LEU A 138 -9.81 19.33 21.16
CA LEU A 138 -10.16 17.96 21.57
C LEU A 138 -9.89 16.97 20.43
N PHE A 139 -10.35 17.26 19.21
CA PHE A 139 -10.12 16.38 18.07
C PHE A 139 -8.62 16.21 17.78
N LYS A 140 -7.86 17.31 17.88
CA LYS A 140 -6.41 17.27 17.72
C LYS A 140 -5.75 16.40 18.78
N SER A 141 -6.07 16.59 20.06
CA SER A 141 -5.46 15.82 21.15
C SER A 141 -5.80 14.33 21.10
N GLU A 142 -7.03 13.97 20.75
CA GLU A 142 -7.45 12.57 20.61
C GLU A 142 -6.77 11.89 19.40
N MET A 143 -6.60 12.61 18.28
CA MET A 143 -5.81 12.12 17.15
C MET A 143 -4.34 11.90 17.53
N GLU A 144 -3.71 12.86 18.23
CA GLU A 144 -2.32 12.73 18.70
C GLU A 144 -2.16 11.56 19.68
N GLU A 145 -3.07 11.40 20.64
CA GLU A 145 -3.08 10.27 21.57
C GLU A 145 -3.25 8.94 20.84
N GLY A 146 -4.19 8.88 19.89
CA GLY A 146 -4.44 7.67 19.14
C GLY A 146 -3.30 7.25 18.23
N ILE A 147 -2.62 8.22 17.60
CA ILE A 147 -1.39 7.98 16.85
C ILE A 147 -0.28 7.48 17.77
N SER A 148 -0.14 8.08 18.96
CA SER A 148 0.83 7.62 19.96
C SER A 148 0.57 6.17 20.38
N LYS A 149 -0.69 5.78 20.62
CA LYS A 149 -1.10 4.40 20.93
C LYS A 149 -0.81 3.43 19.79
N LEU A 150 -1.09 3.82 18.55
CA LEU A 150 -0.78 3.04 17.35
C LEU A 150 0.72 2.80 17.21
N LEU A 151 1.52 3.86 17.31
CA LEU A 151 2.98 3.76 17.25
C LEU A 151 3.52 2.83 18.36
N SER A 152 3.04 3.03 19.59
CA SER A 152 3.46 2.23 20.74
C SER A 152 3.09 0.75 20.58
N TYR A 153 1.91 0.45 20.02
CA TYR A 153 1.54 -0.93 19.74
C TYR A 153 2.52 -1.60 18.77
N TYR A 154 2.85 -0.94 17.65
CA TYR A 154 3.74 -1.52 16.66
C TYR A 154 5.17 -1.65 17.16
N GLU A 155 5.63 -0.68 17.96
CA GLU A 155 6.93 -0.77 18.64
C GLU A 155 6.97 -1.97 19.62
N GLN A 156 5.92 -2.17 20.42
CA GLN A 156 5.83 -3.31 21.36
C GLN A 156 5.69 -4.66 20.64
N ASN A 157 5.02 -4.69 19.49
CA ASN A 157 4.79 -5.91 18.70
C ASN A 157 5.84 -6.18 17.64
N CYS A 158 6.82 -5.29 17.51
CA CYS A 158 7.79 -5.33 16.43
C CYS A 158 8.60 -6.61 16.41
N GLU A 159 9.16 -7.02 17.56
CA GLU A 159 9.91 -8.26 17.67
C GLU A 159 9.08 -9.45 17.20
N ARG A 160 7.84 -9.56 17.68
CA ARG A 160 6.92 -10.65 17.30
C ARG A 160 6.66 -10.69 15.80
N ILE A 161 6.42 -9.53 15.18
CA ILE A 161 6.16 -9.42 13.73
C ILE A 161 7.40 -9.84 12.93
N LEU A 162 8.56 -9.30 13.31
CA LEU A 162 9.84 -9.54 12.63
C LEU A 162 10.31 -10.98 12.77
N THR A 163 10.20 -11.57 13.97
CA THR A 163 10.56 -12.98 14.23
C THR A 163 9.67 -13.93 13.43
N LYS A 164 8.37 -13.66 13.34
CA LYS A 164 7.47 -14.47 12.50
C LYS A 164 7.80 -14.35 11.01
N ALA A 165 8.12 -13.15 10.52
CA ALA A 165 8.53 -12.96 9.13
C ALA A 165 9.85 -13.69 8.81
N ALA A 166 10.82 -13.66 9.73
CA ALA A 166 12.08 -14.38 9.59
C ALA A 166 11.87 -15.91 9.52
N LEU A 167 11.00 -16.47 10.37
CA LEU A 167 10.66 -17.89 10.33
C LEU A 167 9.99 -18.31 9.00
N LEU A 168 9.07 -17.49 8.49
CA LEU A 168 8.43 -17.72 7.19
C LEU A 168 9.45 -17.66 6.04
N LYS A 169 10.37 -16.68 6.09
CA LYS A 169 11.50 -16.57 5.15
C LYS A 169 12.37 -17.83 5.17
N ASP A 170 12.78 -18.31 6.35
CA ASP A 170 13.65 -19.47 6.51
C ASP A 170 13.01 -20.78 6.03
N THR A 171 11.68 -20.83 6.02
CA THR A 171 10.88 -21.94 5.45
C THR A 171 10.48 -21.71 3.99
N GLN A 172 11.06 -20.71 3.32
CA GLN A 172 10.81 -20.32 1.92
C GLN A 172 9.35 -19.93 1.61
N GLN A 173 8.56 -19.62 2.65
CA GLN A 173 7.21 -19.08 2.55
C GLN A 173 7.28 -17.56 2.31
N TYR A 174 7.83 -17.18 1.15
CA TYR A 174 8.17 -15.79 0.85
C TYR A 174 6.93 -14.85 0.78
N PRO A 175 5.81 -15.22 0.12
CA PRO A 175 4.62 -14.38 0.12
C PRO A 175 4.09 -14.08 1.53
N GLU A 176 4.04 -15.10 2.38
CA GLU A 176 3.60 -14.99 3.78
C GLU A 176 4.57 -14.16 4.61
N ALA A 177 5.88 -14.29 4.37
CA ALA A 177 6.90 -13.46 5.02
C ALA A 177 6.72 -11.97 4.67
N PHE A 178 6.47 -11.65 3.39
CA PHE A 178 6.18 -10.28 2.97
C PHE A 178 4.86 -9.77 3.56
N ALA A 179 3.81 -10.59 3.58
CA ALA A 179 2.53 -10.23 4.21
C ALA A 179 2.68 -9.97 5.72
N GLN A 180 3.55 -10.73 6.39
CA GLN A 180 3.85 -10.52 7.79
C GLN A 180 4.62 -9.20 8.02
N LEU A 181 5.58 -8.86 7.16
CA LEU A 181 6.30 -7.58 7.22
C LEU A 181 5.39 -6.38 6.91
N SER A 182 4.44 -6.51 5.98
CA SER A 182 3.52 -5.42 5.62
C SER A 182 2.58 -5.02 6.76
N LEU A 183 2.47 -5.84 7.83
CA LEU A 183 1.80 -5.42 9.06
C LEU A 183 2.54 -4.28 9.78
N MET A 184 3.83 -4.06 9.51
CA MET A 184 4.57 -2.94 10.10
C MET A 184 4.36 -1.66 9.27
N PRO A 185 3.75 -0.60 9.82
CA PRO A 185 3.72 0.69 9.14
C PRO A 185 5.06 1.41 9.21
N ASN A 186 5.16 2.55 8.53
CA ASN A 186 6.38 3.34 8.55
C ASN A 186 6.58 3.97 9.93
N LEU A 187 7.57 3.45 10.65
CA LEU A 187 8.00 3.96 11.95
C LEU A 187 9.36 4.65 11.80
N ALA A 188 9.41 5.75 11.03
CA ALA A 188 10.63 6.46 10.61
C ALA A 188 11.66 6.78 11.72
N ASN A 189 11.27 6.72 12.99
CA ASN A 189 12.13 6.97 14.16
C ASN A 189 12.15 5.82 15.19
N SER A 190 11.61 4.64 14.85
CA SER A 190 11.60 3.50 15.76
C SER A 190 12.92 2.72 15.68
N PRO A 191 13.44 2.23 16.82
CA PRO A 191 14.52 1.25 16.85
C PRO A 191 14.25 -0.02 16.01
N CYS A 192 12.99 -0.26 15.66
CA CYS A 192 12.56 -1.37 14.83
C CYS A 192 12.89 -1.23 13.34
N LEU A 193 13.11 -0.01 12.85
CA LEU A 193 13.31 0.24 11.44
C LEU A 193 14.56 -0.47 10.90
N GLU A 194 15.69 -0.39 11.62
CA GLU A 194 16.94 -1.05 11.21
C GLU A 194 16.77 -2.57 11.09
N ARG A 195 16.08 -3.19 12.04
CA ARG A 195 15.80 -4.62 12.03
C ARG A 195 14.82 -5.01 10.93
N TYR A 196 13.78 -4.21 10.73
CA TYR A 196 12.86 -4.38 9.61
C TYR A 196 13.62 -4.35 8.28
N ASP A 197 14.47 -3.36 8.07
CA ASP A 197 15.25 -3.18 6.83
C ASP A 197 16.21 -4.35 6.59
N ALA A 198 16.87 -4.83 7.64
CA ALA A 198 17.73 -6.00 7.56
C ALA A 198 16.95 -7.25 7.11
N ILE A 199 15.81 -7.54 7.75
CA ILE A 199 14.98 -8.70 7.42
C ILE A 199 14.36 -8.56 6.03
N PHE A 200 13.81 -7.39 5.69
CA PHE A 200 13.25 -7.11 4.38
C PHE A 200 14.29 -7.27 3.28
N THR A 201 15.49 -6.70 3.46
CA THR A 201 16.60 -6.82 2.49
C THR A 201 17.00 -8.28 2.28
N GLN A 202 17.08 -9.06 3.37
CA GLN A 202 17.42 -10.48 3.28
C GLN A 202 16.30 -11.28 2.60
N LEU A 203 15.04 -11.04 2.97
CA LEU A 203 13.87 -11.67 2.37
C LEU A 203 13.80 -11.37 0.87
N TRP A 204 13.93 -10.11 0.48
CA TRP A 204 13.96 -9.69 -0.92
C TRP A 204 15.12 -10.33 -1.68
N LYS A 205 16.29 -10.45 -1.05
CA LYS A 205 17.45 -11.12 -1.61
C LYS A 205 17.19 -12.60 -1.90
N GLU A 206 16.64 -13.33 -0.94
CA GLU A 206 16.34 -14.76 -1.06
C GLU A 206 15.21 -15.00 -2.06
N TYR A 207 14.11 -14.25 -1.94
CA TYR A 207 12.98 -14.31 -2.88
C TYR A 207 13.41 -14.02 -4.32
N SER A 208 14.13 -12.90 -4.56
CA SER A 208 14.56 -12.53 -5.92
C SER A 208 15.47 -13.58 -6.55
N LYS A 209 16.35 -14.21 -5.75
CA LYS A 209 17.19 -15.31 -6.21
C LYS A 209 16.34 -16.52 -6.59
N HIS A 210 15.50 -17.00 -5.67
CA HIS A 210 14.65 -18.17 -5.88
C HIS A 210 13.70 -17.98 -7.07
N HIS A 211 13.05 -16.82 -7.16
CA HIS A 211 12.18 -16.47 -8.26
C HIS A 211 12.92 -16.50 -9.60
N CYS A 212 14.09 -15.86 -9.68
CA CYS A 212 14.85 -15.87 -10.93
C CYS A 212 15.33 -17.28 -11.31
N GLU A 213 15.85 -18.06 -10.35
CA GLU A 213 16.28 -19.44 -10.62
C GLU A 213 15.15 -20.30 -11.17
N ASN A 214 13.91 -20.13 -10.65
CA ASN A 214 12.73 -20.80 -11.17
C ASN A 214 12.40 -20.35 -12.61
N ILE A 215 12.40 -19.05 -12.89
CA ILE A 215 12.16 -18.52 -14.24
C ILE A 215 13.22 -19.04 -15.23
N ILE A 216 14.50 -19.04 -14.87
CA ILE A 216 15.55 -19.61 -15.72
C ILE A 216 15.35 -21.12 -15.91
N SER A 217 14.94 -21.86 -14.89
CA SER A 217 14.62 -23.29 -15.02
C SER A 217 13.51 -23.52 -16.06
N GLN A 218 12.42 -22.75 -15.99
CA GLN A 218 11.32 -22.81 -16.97
C GLN A 218 11.79 -22.42 -18.38
N ALA A 219 12.64 -21.40 -18.51
CA ALA A 219 13.23 -21.01 -19.78
C ALA A 219 14.09 -22.12 -20.39
N ASN A 220 14.81 -22.88 -19.57
CA ASN A 220 15.55 -24.05 -20.03
C ASN A 220 14.63 -25.16 -20.55
N LEU A 221 13.48 -25.38 -19.92
CA LEU A 221 12.48 -26.33 -20.42
C LEU A 221 11.89 -25.87 -21.75
N LEU A 222 11.58 -24.57 -21.89
CA LEU A 222 11.09 -23.98 -23.12
C LEU A 222 12.12 -24.13 -24.26
N TRP A 223 13.39 -23.85 -23.96
CA TRP A 223 14.49 -24.07 -24.90
C TRP A 223 14.65 -25.53 -25.31
N ALA A 224 14.58 -26.45 -24.34
CA ALA A 224 14.71 -27.89 -24.61
C ALA A 224 13.58 -28.43 -25.49
N ALA A 225 12.39 -27.83 -25.43
CA ALA A 225 11.24 -28.20 -26.26
C ALA A 225 11.39 -27.74 -27.72
N ASP A 226 12.06 -26.61 -27.97
CA ASP A 226 12.28 -26.06 -29.31
C ASP A 226 13.68 -25.42 -29.43
N PRO A 227 14.73 -26.21 -29.74
CA PRO A 227 16.10 -25.71 -29.84
C PRO A 227 16.38 -25.09 -31.22
N SER A 228 15.51 -24.16 -31.64
CA SER A 228 15.54 -23.44 -32.92
C SER A 228 15.68 -21.93 -32.71
N LYS A 229 15.78 -21.14 -33.79
CA LYS A 229 15.80 -19.68 -33.71
C LYS A 229 14.49 -19.15 -33.14
N GLU A 230 13.37 -19.73 -33.55
CA GLU A 230 12.03 -19.41 -33.07
C GLU A 230 11.90 -19.71 -31.57
N GLY A 231 12.42 -20.84 -31.12
CA GLY A 231 12.48 -21.19 -29.69
C GLY A 231 13.36 -20.24 -28.87
N ALA A 232 14.50 -19.77 -29.41
CA ALA A 232 15.31 -18.74 -28.76
C ALA A 232 14.55 -17.40 -28.63
N THR A 233 13.77 -17.01 -29.65
CA THR A 233 12.88 -15.85 -29.57
C THR A 233 11.78 -16.03 -28.52
N ALA A 234 11.19 -17.22 -28.43
CA ALA A 234 10.19 -17.55 -27.41
C ALA A 234 10.78 -17.48 -25.99
N VAL A 235 12.01 -17.99 -25.80
CA VAL A 235 12.75 -17.88 -24.54
C VAL A 235 13.03 -16.42 -24.18
N ALA A 236 13.52 -15.61 -25.14
CA ALA A 236 13.76 -14.19 -24.92
C ALA A 236 12.49 -13.44 -24.50
N THR A 237 11.37 -13.79 -25.12
CA THR A 237 10.05 -13.23 -24.80
C THR A 237 9.59 -13.65 -23.40
N PHE A 238 9.75 -14.93 -23.06
CA PHE A 238 9.41 -15.45 -21.74
C PHE A 238 10.24 -14.80 -20.61
N LEU A 239 11.50 -14.46 -20.90
CA LEU A 239 12.41 -13.83 -19.95
C LEU A 239 12.26 -12.31 -19.86
N GLN A 240 11.31 -11.69 -20.55
CA GLN A 240 11.10 -10.24 -20.53
C GLN A 240 10.97 -9.68 -19.12
N GLY A 241 11.73 -8.62 -18.84
CA GLY A 241 11.77 -7.96 -17.54
C GLY A 241 12.54 -8.68 -16.45
N LEU A 242 13.28 -9.74 -16.79
CA LEU A 242 14.23 -10.36 -15.87
C LEU A 242 15.50 -9.51 -15.73
N ASP A 243 15.91 -9.23 -14.50
CA ASP A 243 17.20 -8.60 -14.21
C ASP A 243 18.36 -9.54 -14.59
N LEU A 244 19.01 -9.24 -15.72
CA LEU A 244 20.11 -10.02 -16.28
C LEU A 244 21.43 -9.90 -15.52
N ASN A 245 21.56 -8.87 -14.69
CA ASN A 245 22.72 -8.63 -13.83
C ASN A 245 22.43 -9.02 -12.38
N GLY A 246 21.24 -9.56 -12.14
CA GLY A 246 20.74 -9.93 -10.84
C GLY A 246 21.35 -11.21 -10.28
N ARG A 247 20.71 -11.73 -9.24
CA ARG A 247 21.25 -12.81 -8.40
C ARG A 247 21.36 -14.18 -9.08
N CYS A 248 20.84 -14.31 -10.28
CA CYS A 248 20.83 -15.52 -11.11
C CYS A 248 21.68 -15.38 -12.37
N HIS A 249 22.58 -14.37 -12.40
CA HIS A 249 23.46 -14.10 -13.55
C HIS A 249 24.14 -15.35 -14.09
N ASP A 250 24.70 -16.20 -13.23
CA ASP A 250 25.40 -17.42 -13.62
C ASP A 250 24.47 -18.41 -14.35
N SER A 251 23.27 -18.66 -13.79
CA SER A 251 22.26 -19.52 -14.41
C SER A 251 21.78 -18.97 -15.76
N PHE A 252 21.66 -17.64 -15.86
CA PHE A 252 21.34 -16.98 -17.12
C PHE A 252 22.48 -17.10 -18.15
N GLN A 253 23.74 -16.93 -17.74
CA GLN A 253 24.89 -17.14 -18.62
C GLN A 253 24.96 -18.59 -19.13
N GLN A 254 24.65 -19.56 -18.28
CA GLN A 254 24.59 -20.96 -18.69
C GLN A 254 23.49 -21.22 -19.74
N LEU A 255 22.32 -20.59 -19.60
CA LEU A 255 21.25 -20.68 -20.61
C LEU A 255 21.72 -20.08 -21.95
N ILE A 256 22.32 -18.88 -21.93
CA ILE A 256 22.86 -18.24 -23.14
C ILE A 256 23.91 -19.13 -23.80
N ASN A 257 24.82 -19.71 -23.03
CA ASN A 257 25.86 -20.60 -23.59
C ASN A 257 25.24 -21.81 -24.29
N ARG A 258 24.22 -22.43 -23.70
CA ARG A 258 23.49 -23.55 -24.33
C ARG A 258 22.81 -23.16 -25.65
N ILE A 259 22.21 -21.98 -25.72
CA ILE A 259 21.59 -21.46 -26.94
C ILE A 259 22.67 -21.23 -28.01
N ARG A 260 23.76 -20.56 -27.63
CA ARG A 260 24.88 -20.23 -28.52
C ARG A 260 25.55 -21.48 -29.11
N GLU A 261 25.78 -22.50 -28.28
CA GLU A 261 26.37 -23.78 -28.72
C GLU A 261 25.52 -24.49 -29.77
N LYS A 262 24.18 -24.35 -29.69
CA LYS A 262 23.25 -25.07 -30.56
C LYS A 262 22.96 -24.37 -31.88
N LEU A 263 22.81 -23.04 -31.87
CA LEU A 263 22.48 -22.24 -33.04
C LEU A 263 23.72 -21.80 -33.85
N MET A 264 24.93 -22.14 -33.39
CA MET A 264 26.19 -21.57 -33.92
C MET A 264 26.26 -20.04 -33.75
N ASN A 265 27.48 -19.49 -33.72
CA ASN A 265 27.70 -18.09 -33.35
C ASN A 265 27.11 -17.07 -34.34
N ASP A 266 26.81 -17.49 -35.57
CA ASP A 266 26.31 -16.66 -36.67
C ASP A 266 24.78 -16.62 -36.78
N GLU A 267 24.05 -17.60 -36.25
CA GLU A 267 22.58 -17.58 -36.24
C GLU A 267 21.98 -16.99 -34.96
N PHE A 268 22.79 -16.84 -33.90
CA PHE A 268 22.37 -16.28 -32.61
C PHE A 268 22.94 -14.87 -32.34
N ASP A 269 22.09 -13.85 -32.47
CA ASP A 269 22.42 -12.49 -32.02
C ASP A 269 22.12 -12.34 -30.52
N GLU A 270 23.13 -12.59 -29.70
CA GLU A 270 23.03 -12.43 -28.24
C GLU A 270 22.66 -11.00 -27.81
N LYS A 271 23.13 -10.00 -28.54
CA LYS A 271 22.84 -8.60 -28.21
C LYS A 271 21.36 -8.30 -28.43
N GLU A 272 20.77 -8.83 -29.48
CA GLU A 272 19.33 -8.72 -29.72
C GLU A 272 18.53 -9.53 -28.70
N PHE A 273 18.95 -10.75 -28.38
CA PHE A 273 18.34 -11.58 -27.34
C PHE A 273 18.29 -10.85 -25.98
N ARG A 274 19.41 -10.27 -25.55
CA ARG A 274 19.45 -9.47 -24.31
C ARG A 274 18.60 -8.21 -24.39
N ARG A 275 18.54 -7.55 -25.57
CA ARG A 275 17.69 -6.36 -25.77
C ARG A 275 16.22 -6.69 -25.60
N MET A 276 15.75 -7.80 -26.17
CA MET A 276 14.36 -8.25 -26.04
C MET A 276 13.96 -8.44 -24.58
N ILE A 277 14.87 -8.96 -23.75
CA ILE A 277 14.61 -9.15 -22.32
C ILE A 277 14.51 -7.80 -21.60
N ILE A 278 15.46 -6.90 -21.84
CA ILE A 278 15.54 -5.59 -21.18
C ILE A 278 14.40 -4.66 -21.60
N SER A 279 13.96 -4.69 -22.86
CA SER A 279 12.84 -3.85 -23.31
C SER A 279 11.56 -4.12 -22.53
N GLY A 280 11.36 -5.37 -22.10
CA GLY A 280 10.26 -5.73 -21.21
C GLY A 280 10.38 -5.09 -19.81
N GLU A 281 11.59 -4.90 -19.28
CA GLU A 281 11.82 -4.41 -17.91
C GLU A 281 11.25 -3.00 -17.70
N ILE A 282 11.51 -2.08 -18.64
CA ILE A 282 11.05 -0.68 -18.56
C ILE A 282 9.52 -0.57 -18.66
N GLU A 283 8.91 -1.40 -19.51
CA GLU A 283 7.45 -1.43 -19.68
C GLU A 283 6.76 -2.11 -18.50
N ILE A 284 7.32 -3.21 -18.02
CA ILE A 284 6.87 -3.92 -16.83
C ILE A 284 7.01 -3.05 -15.60
N GLU A 285 8.09 -2.29 -15.43
CA GLU A 285 8.30 -1.42 -14.27
C GLU A 285 7.28 -0.27 -14.23
N LYS A 286 7.05 0.41 -15.36
CA LYS A 286 5.99 1.44 -15.47
C LYS A 286 4.59 0.86 -15.28
N SER A 287 4.34 -0.32 -15.83
CA SER A 287 3.07 -1.02 -15.65
C SER A 287 2.86 -1.48 -14.20
N LYS A 288 3.91 -1.99 -13.55
CA LYS A 288 3.92 -2.41 -12.14
C LYS A 288 3.66 -1.23 -11.22
N LEU A 289 4.31 -0.09 -11.39
CA LEU A 289 4.08 1.09 -10.53
C LEU A 289 2.63 1.59 -10.64
N ASN A 290 2.09 1.65 -11.86
CA ASN A 290 0.70 2.03 -12.09
C ASN A 290 -0.30 0.97 -11.59
N ALA A 291 0.04 -0.33 -11.73
CA ALA A 291 -0.79 -1.43 -11.29
C ALA A 291 -0.78 -1.57 -9.77
N ILE A 292 0.38 -1.44 -9.11
CA ILE A 292 0.53 -1.49 -7.65
C ILE A 292 -0.27 -0.35 -7.03
N SER A 293 -0.15 0.90 -7.52
CA SER A 293 -0.98 2.00 -7.01
C SER A 293 -2.48 1.70 -7.14
N LYS A 294 -2.93 1.23 -8.31
CA LYS A 294 -4.35 0.89 -8.54
C LYS A 294 -4.82 -0.32 -7.74
N ILE A 295 -4.00 -1.36 -7.61
CA ILE A 295 -4.29 -2.58 -6.86
C ILE A 295 -4.31 -2.28 -5.38
N THR A 296 -3.35 -1.50 -4.86
CA THR A 296 -3.32 -1.06 -3.46
C THR A 296 -4.56 -0.24 -3.14
N SER A 297 -4.93 0.74 -3.98
CA SER A 297 -6.19 1.48 -3.80
C SER A 297 -7.41 0.58 -3.91
N ALA A 298 -7.48 -0.32 -4.89
CA ALA A 298 -8.61 -1.25 -5.06
C ALA A 298 -8.72 -2.29 -3.95
N TYR A 299 -7.59 -2.76 -3.42
CA TYR A 299 -7.48 -3.70 -2.31
C TYR A 299 -7.87 -3.04 -1.00
N TYR A 300 -7.37 -1.84 -0.70
CA TYR A 300 -7.86 -1.10 0.47
C TYR A 300 -9.34 -0.80 0.33
N ASN A 301 -9.80 -0.36 -0.85
CA ASN A 301 -11.22 -0.15 -1.11
C ASN A 301 -12.06 -1.44 -1.00
N SER A 302 -11.49 -2.63 -1.24
CA SER A 302 -12.21 -3.90 -1.10
C SER A 302 -12.16 -4.48 0.32
N LEU A 303 -11.12 -4.18 1.10
CA LEU A 303 -11.02 -4.49 2.52
C LEU A 303 -11.98 -3.65 3.37
N VAL A 304 -12.31 -2.46 2.87
CA VAL A 304 -13.46 -1.72 3.36
C VAL A 304 -14.72 -2.49 2.97
N SER A 305 -15.18 -3.39 3.86
CA SER A 305 -16.44 -4.12 3.71
C SER A 305 -17.61 -3.19 3.35
N ASP A 306 -18.74 -3.74 2.88
CA ASP A 306 -20.02 -3.02 2.67
C ASP A 306 -20.46 -2.11 3.85
N ASN A 307 -19.85 -2.27 5.03
CA ASN A 307 -20.10 -1.51 6.25
C ASN A 307 -19.43 -0.13 6.33
N TYR A 308 -18.53 0.27 5.41
CA TYR A 308 -17.98 1.63 5.44
C TYR A 308 -18.05 2.36 4.10
N ILE A 309 -18.45 3.62 4.17
CA ILE A 309 -18.45 4.56 3.06
C ILE A 309 -17.14 5.34 3.14
N ILE A 310 -16.20 5.06 2.21
CA ILE A 310 -14.97 5.85 2.08
C ILE A 310 -15.35 7.29 1.71
N VAL A 311 -14.73 8.24 2.40
CA VAL A 311 -14.81 9.66 2.10
C VAL A 311 -13.69 10.00 1.12
N ASP A 312 -13.96 9.76 -0.15
CA ASP A 312 -13.17 10.15 -1.32
C ASP A 312 -13.41 11.61 -1.73
#